data_AF-A0A847SZ25-F1
#
_entry.id   AF-A0A847SZ25-F1
#
_cell.length_a   1.000
_cell.length_b   1.000
_cell.length_c   1.000
_cell.angle_alpha   90.00
_cell.angle_beta   90.00
_cell.angle_gamma   90.00
#
_symmetry.space_group_name_H-M   'P 1'
#
loop_
_entity.id
_entity.type
_entity.pdbx_description
1 polymer ?
#
loop_
_entity_poly.entity_id
_entity_poly.type
_entity_poly.pdbx_seq_one_letter_code
_entity_poly.pdbx_strand_id
1 'polypeptide(L)'
;MLLARPGPVTKSKEKAVIIDHADLEPGDLVRVRPEDEIRATLDKNGRLRGLLLMPEMYDLCNQEFRVHKKVERLLLESTGEMRIMRSPTYSLGGAYCDGSRHNGCDRSCFFLWKREWLEKI
;
A
#
# COMPACT_ATOMS: atom_id res chain seq x y z
N MET A 1 -14.93 3.72 54.17
CA MET A 1 -14.37 2.97 53.03
C MET A 1 -15.02 3.52 51.77
N LEU A 2 -14.28 4.30 50.98
CA LEU A 2 -14.79 4.98 49.78
C LEU A 2 -14.94 3.99 48.62
N LEU A 3 -16.13 3.95 48.02
CA LEU A 3 -16.43 3.23 46.78
C LEU A 3 -15.82 3.97 45.59
N ALA A 4 -14.84 3.36 44.93
CA ALA A 4 -14.26 3.88 43.69
C ALA A 4 -15.26 3.73 42.53
N ARG A 5 -15.48 4.81 41.79
CA ARG A 5 -16.38 4.89 40.64
C ARG A 5 -15.64 4.39 39.38
N PRO A 6 -16.24 3.53 38.53
CA PRO A 6 -15.64 3.17 37.26
C PRO A 6 -15.61 4.39 36.32
N GLY A 7 -14.43 4.69 35.77
CA GLY A 7 -14.21 5.76 34.81
C GLY A 7 -14.85 5.46 33.45
N PRO A 8 -15.15 6.49 32.64
CA PRO A 8 -15.77 6.32 31.33
C PRO A 8 -14.82 5.64 30.34
N VAL A 9 -15.28 4.54 29.74
CA VAL A 9 -14.62 3.86 28.63
C VAL A 9 -14.79 4.73 27.38
N THR A 10 -13.71 5.33 26.91
CA THR A 10 -13.68 6.14 25.69
C THR A 10 -13.90 5.23 24.47
N LYS A 11 -15.07 5.33 23.85
CA LYS A 11 -15.38 4.68 22.56
C LYS A 11 -14.55 5.34 21.46
N SER A 12 -13.55 4.63 20.95
CA SER A 12 -12.86 4.97 19.71
C SER A 12 -13.87 4.91 18.56
N LYS A 13 -14.02 6.02 17.83
CA LYS A 13 -14.88 6.13 16.65
C LYS A 13 -14.28 5.28 15.52
N GLU A 14 -14.96 4.20 15.19
CA GLU A 14 -14.73 3.41 13.99
C GLU A 14 -15.13 4.28 12.78
N LYS A 15 -14.13 4.89 12.13
CA LYS A 15 -14.34 5.58 10.85
C LYS A 15 -14.58 4.49 9.82
N ALA A 16 -15.79 4.42 9.28
CA ALA A 16 -16.06 3.67 8.07
C ALA A 16 -15.10 4.16 6.99
N VAL A 17 -14.20 3.28 6.55
CA VAL A 17 -13.25 3.56 5.47
C VAL A 17 -14.07 3.71 4.19
N ILE A 18 -14.40 4.95 3.85
CA ILE A 18 -14.93 5.27 2.53
C ILE A 18 -13.77 4.99 1.59
N ILE A 19 -13.82 3.84 0.91
CA ILE A 19 -12.89 3.58 -0.19
C ILE A 19 -13.32 4.50 -1.30
N ASP A 20 -12.76 5.71 -1.30
CA ASP A 20 -12.82 6.56 -2.48
C ASP A 20 -12.21 5.73 -3.61
N HIS A 21 -13.02 5.43 -4.62
CA HIS A 21 -12.59 4.66 -5.79
C HIS A 21 -12.17 5.57 -6.94
N ALA A 22 -12.00 6.89 -6.69
CA ALA A 22 -11.55 7.79 -7.73
C ALA A 22 -10.14 7.37 -8.19
N ASP A 23 -9.94 7.39 -9.51
CA ASP A 23 -8.64 7.12 -10.09
C ASP A 23 -7.63 8.16 -9.61
N LEU A 24 -6.40 7.72 -9.34
CA LEU A 24 -5.31 8.60 -8.92
C LEU A 24 -4.50 9.07 -10.12
N GLU A 25 -4.11 10.33 -10.10
CA GLU A 25 -3.27 10.95 -11.12
C GLU A 25 -1.84 11.16 -10.60
N PRO A 26 -0.82 11.14 -11.48
CA PRO A 26 0.54 11.53 -11.10
C PRO A 26 0.56 12.91 -10.43
N GLY A 27 1.20 12.99 -9.26
CA GLY A 27 1.25 14.19 -8.44
C GLY A 27 0.25 14.23 -7.28
N ASP A 28 -0.80 13.39 -7.30
CA ASP A 28 -1.74 13.28 -6.18
C ASP A 28 -1.03 12.86 -4.90
N LEU A 29 -1.41 13.50 -3.78
CA LEU A 29 -0.96 13.11 -2.45
C LEU A 29 -1.81 11.94 -1.96
N VAL A 30 -1.15 10.87 -1.55
CA VAL A 30 -1.80 9.66 -1.05
C VAL A 30 -1.12 9.17 0.20
N ARG A 31 -1.91 8.54 1.08
CA ARG A 31 -1.42 7.79 2.22
C ARG A 31 -1.54 6.30 1.94
N VAL A 32 -0.51 5.54 2.27
CA VAL A 32 -0.60 4.07 2.28
C VAL A 32 -1.44 3.66 3.47
N ARG A 33 -2.46 2.83 3.22
CA ARG A 33 -3.37 2.32 4.26
C ARG A 33 -2.61 1.55 5.36
N PRO A 34 -3.20 1.44 6.56
CA PRO A 34 -2.58 0.66 7.63
C PRO A 34 -2.45 -0.81 7.26
N GLU A 35 -1.47 -1.48 7.87
CA GLU A 35 -1.16 -2.89 7.61
C GLU A 35 -2.40 -3.79 7.70
N ASP A 36 -3.22 -3.64 8.74
CA ASP A 36 -4.41 -4.49 8.95
C ASP A 36 -5.42 -4.38 7.81
N GLU A 37 -5.65 -3.17 7.29
CA GLU A 37 -6.54 -2.95 6.15
C GLU A 37 -5.97 -3.56 4.88
N ILE A 38 -4.68 -3.37 4.61
CA ILE A 38 -4.03 -3.94 3.43
C ILE A 38 -4.06 -5.47 3.53
N ARG A 39 -3.71 -6.04 4.68
CA ARG A 39 -3.69 -7.48 4.92
C ARG A 39 -5.05 -8.11 4.73
N ALA A 40 -6.13 -7.43 5.12
CA ALA A 40 -7.50 -7.89 4.89
C ALA A 40 -7.86 -7.98 3.39
N THR A 41 -7.15 -7.28 2.50
CA THR A 41 -7.36 -7.37 1.05
C THR A 41 -6.60 -8.53 0.38
N LEU A 42 -5.62 -9.13 1.05
CA LEU A 42 -4.73 -10.12 0.42
C LEU A 42 -5.37 -11.51 0.37
N ASP A 43 -5.07 -12.24 -0.70
CA ASP A 43 -5.35 -13.68 -0.80
C ASP A 43 -4.35 -14.51 0.02
N LYS A 44 -4.58 -15.83 0.08
CA LYS A 44 -3.74 -16.80 0.81
C LYS A 44 -2.24 -16.80 0.44
N ASN A 45 -1.88 -16.21 -0.70
CA ASN A 45 -0.51 -16.08 -1.17
C ASN A 45 0.06 -14.67 -0.94
N GLY A 46 -0.62 -13.81 -0.17
CA GLY A 46 -0.19 -12.43 0.08
C GLY A 46 -0.39 -11.51 -1.12
N ARG A 47 -1.33 -11.82 -2.02
CA ARG A 47 -1.54 -11.07 -3.26
C ARG A 47 -2.90 -10.40 -3.31
N LEU A 48 -2.96 -9.23 -3.92
CA LEU A 48 -4.23 -8.62 -4.35
C LEU A 48 -4.26 -8.54 -5.87
N ARG A 49 -5.24 -9.21 -6.49
CA ARG A 49 -5.42 -9.23 -7.95
C ARG A 49 -4.13 -9.58 -8.69
N GLY A 50 -3.39 -10.56 -8.17
CA GLY A 50 -2.14 -11.06 -8.73
C GLY A 50 -0.88 -10.27 -8.39
N LEU A 51 -0.98 -9.11 -7.72
CA LEU A 51 0.20 -8.35 -7.25
C LEU A 51 0.54 -8.75 -5.82
N LEU A 52 1.79 -9.18 -5.61
CA LEU A 52 2.32 -9.53 -4.29
C LEU A 52 2.59 -8.25 -3.49
N LEU A 53 2.12 -8.24 -2.25
CA LEU A 53 2.59 -7.27 -1.27
C LEU A 53 3.86 -7.82 -0.61
N MET A 54 4.99 -7.17 -0.86
CA MET A 54 6.27 -7.61 -0.31
C MET A 54 6.41 -7.15 1.15
N PRO A 55 7.12 -7.89 2.01
CA PRO A 55 7.23 -7.56 3.44
C PRO A 55 7.76 -6.15 3.72
N GLU A 56 8.67 -5.65 2.91
CA GLU A 56 9.28 -4.31 3.02
C GLU A 56 8.26 -3.19 2.77
N MET A 57 7.16 -3.49 2.08
CA MET A 57 6.10 -2.51 1.85
C MET A 57 5.31 -2.20 3.13
N TYR A 58 5.32 -3.09 4.14
CA TYR A 58 4.66 -2.83 5.41
C TYR A 58 5.31 -1.67 6.16
N ASP A 59 6.63 -1.50 6.03
CA ASP A 59 7.36 -0.39 6.65
C ASP A 59 6.89 0.98 6.13
N LEU A 60 6.27 1.01 4.94
CA LEU A 60 5.73 2.20 4.29
C LEU A 60 4.25 2.46 4.61
N CYS A 61 3.60 1.61 5.40
CA CYS A 61 2.20 1.80 5.81
C CYS A 61 2.04 3.05 6.69
N ASN A 62 0.88 3.71 6.59
CA ASN A 62 0.56 4.98 7.26
C ASN A 62 1.43 6.19 6.86
N GLN A 63 2.37 6.03 5.92
CA GLN A 63 3.17 7.13 5.39
C GLN A 63 2.50 7.77 4.18
N GLU A 64 2.87 9.02 3.91
CA GLU A 64 2.34 9.82 2.81
C GLU A 64 3.37 9.89 1.68
N PHE A 65 2.87 9.73 0.45
CA PHE A 65 3.68 9.80 -0.75
C PHE A 65 2.92 10.53 -1.85
N ARG A 66 3.66 10.94 -2.88
CA ARG A 66 3.04 11.41 -4.13
C ARG A 66 3.01 10.28 -5.14
N VAL A 67 1.91 10.17 -5.86
CA VAL A 67 1.81 9.25 -6.99
C VAL A 67 2.83 9.68 -8.04
N HIS A 68 3.78 8.80 -8.34
CA HIS A 68 4.80 9.05 -9.35
C HIS A 68 4.26 8.72 -10.75
N LYS A 69 3.64 7.55 -10.89
CA LYS A 69 3.13 7.09 -12.18
C LYS A 69 2.01 6.08 -12.03
N LYS A 70 1.03 6.13 -12.93
CA LYS A 70 0.09 5.02 -13.17
C LYS A 70 0.75 3.95 -14.04
N VAL A 71 0.82 2.73 -13.54
CA VAL A 71 1.50 1.61 -14.19
C VAL A 71 0.48 0.77 -14.94
N GLU A 72 0.51 0.87 -16.27
CA GLU A 72 -0.39 0.10 -17.14
C GLU A 72 0.29 -1.17 -17.69
N ARG A 73 1.61 -1.11 -17.89
CA ARG A 73 2.42 -2.19 -18.44
C ARG A 73 3.73 -2.31 -17.68
N LEU A 74 4.20 -3.52 -17.49
CA LEU A 74 5.47 -3.85 -16.82
C LEU A 74 6.21 -4.88 -17.67
N LEU A 75 7.47 -4.60 -18.00
CA LEU A 75 8.36 -5.59 -18.59
C LEU A 75 9.06 -6.35 -17.47
N LEU A 76 8.95 -7.67 -17.45
CA LEU A 76 9.71 -8.50 -16.53
C LEU A 76 11.14 -8.65 -17.06
N GLU A 77 12.09 -8.03 -16.37
CA GLU A 77 13.51 -8.09 -16.76
C GLU A 77 14.06 -9.52 -16.85
N SER A 78 13.60 -10.44 -16.00
CA SER A 78 14.09 -11.82 -15.96
C SER A 78 13.67 -12.68 -17.17
N THR A 79 12.57 -12.32 -17.83
CA THR A 79 11.96 -13.15 -18.89
C THR A 79 11.71 -12.40 -20.20
N GLY A 80 11.76 -11.05 -20.18
CA GLY A 80 11.33 -10.21 -21.29
C GLY A 80 9.80 -10.17 -21.48
N GLU A 81 9.02 -10.79 -20.58
CA GLU A 81 7.56 -10.82 -20.69
C GLU A 81 6.96 -9.44 -20.40
N MET A 82 6.09 -8.96 -21.29
CA MET A 82 5.30 -7.75 -21.06
C MET A 82 3.98 -8.10 -20.37
N ARG A 83 3.80 -7.63 -19.14
CA ARG A 83 2.55 -7.77 -18.38
C ARG A 83 1.71 -6.51 -18.45
N ILE A 84 0.41 -6.70 -18.66
CA ILE A 84 -0.58 -5.63 -18.65
C ILE A 84 -1.31 -5.65 -17.30
N MET A 85 -1.36 -4.49 -16.64
CA MET A 85 -2.07 -4.34 -15.38
C MET A 85 -3.57 -4.30 -15.65
N ARG A 86 -4.30 -5.28 -15.09
CA ARG A 86 -5.77 -5.40 -15.25
C ARG A 86 -6.57 -4.56 -14.25
N SER A 87 -5.90 -3.97 -13.27
CA SER A 87 -6.51 -3.12 -12.26
C SER A 87 -5.60 -1.92 -11.99
N PRO A 88 -6.15 -0.79 -11.53
CA PRO A 88 -5.35 0.42 -11.30
C PRO A 88 -4.20 0.13 -10.33
N THR A 89 -2.99 0.38 -10.81
CA THR A 89 -1.73 0.08 -10.14
C THR A 89 -0.82 1.29 -10.31
N TYR A 90 -0.12 1.69 -9.25
CA TYR A 90 0.65 2.93 -9.20
C TYR A 90 2.04 2.68 -8.63
N SER A 91 2.99 3.54 -8.99
CA SER A 91 4.23 3.71 -8.24
C SER A 91 4.20 5.03 -7.49
N LEU A 92 4.81 5.06 -6.30
CA LEU A 92 4.87 6.25 -5.45
C LEU A 92 6.30 6.78 -5.43
N GLY A 93 6.46 8.10 -5.45
CA GLY A 93 7.78 8.72 -5.36
C GLY A 93 8.35 8.54 -3.96
N GLY A 94 9.60 8.09 -3.84
CA GLY A 94 10.22 7.77 -2.54
C GLY A 94 9.99 6.34 -2.05
N ALA A 95 9.02 5.62 -2.60
CA ALA A 95 8.68 4.25 -2.18
C ALA A 95 9.41 3.21 -3.03
N TYR A 96 10.66 2.95 -2.67
CA TYR A 96 11.55 2.03 -3.37
C TYR A 96 11.98 0.88 -2.47
N CYS A 97 12.30 -0.25 -3.10
CA CYS A 97 13.04 -1.31 -2.43
C CYS A 97 14.46 -0.84 -2.14
N ASP A 98 14.87 -0.93 -0.87
CA ASP A 98 16.22 -0.59 -0.40
C ASP A 98 17.24 -1.73 -0.64
N GLY A 99 16.76 -2.90 -1.08
CA GLY A 99 17.56 -4.08 -1.37
C GLY A 99 18.11 -4.83 -0.16
N SER A 100 17.87 -4.35 1.07
CA SER A 100 18.41 -4.95 2.30
C SER A 100 17.95 -6.41 2.48
N ARG A 101 16.73 -6.71 2.03
CA ARG A 101 16.13 -8.05 2.04
C ARG A 101 16.32 -8.83 0.73
N HIS A 102 17.12 -8.29 -0.19
CA HIS A 102 17.43 -8.86 -1.50
C HIS A 102 18.96 -8.91 -1.72
N ASN A 103 19.71 -9.42 -0.75
CA ASN A 103 21.17 -9.57 -0.83
C ASN A 103 21.93 -8.26 -1.13
N GLY A 104 21.42 -7.12 -0.65
CA GLY A 104 22.05 -5.81 -0.88
C GLY A 104 21.90 -5.31 -2.32
N CYS A 105 20.81 -5.66 -2.99
CA CYS A 105 20.49 -5.19 -4.34
C CYS A 105 20.40 -3.65 -4.40
N ASP A 106 21.10 -3.03 -5.35
CA ASP A 106 21.20 -1.56 -5.47
C ASP A 106 20.26 -0.96 -6.54
N ARG A 107 19.39 -1.79 -7.15
CA ARG A 107 18.53 -1.37 -8.27
C ARG A 107 17.44 -0.37 -7.91
N SER A 108 17.13 -0.20 -6.63
CA SER A 108 16.12 0.77 -6.14
C SER A 108 14.77 0.65 -6.87
N CYS A 109 14.31 -0.58 -7.11
CA CYS A 109 13.08 -0.83 -7.85
C CYS A 109 11.86 -0.19 -7.16
N PHE A 110 10.98 0.44 -7.95
CA PHE A 110 9.72 0.95 -7.43
C PHE A 110 8.84 -0.18 -6.90
N PHE A 111 8.24 0.05 -5.73
CA PHE A 111 7.10 -0.76 -5.31
C PHE A 111 5.87 -0.42 -6.16
N LEU A 112 5.07 -1.45 -6.45
CA LEU A 112 3.79 -1.31 -7.13
C LEU A 112 2.67 -1.38 -6.10
N TRP A 113 1.74 -0.45 -6.18
CA TRP A 113 0.66 -0.29 -5.24
C TRP A 113 -0.69 -0.40 -5.95
N LYS A 114 -1.59 -1.25 -5.43
CA LYS A 114 -2.98 -1.28 -5.87
C LYS A 114 -3.74 -0.08 -5.35
N ARG A 115 -4.74 0.38 -6.12
CA ARG A 115 -5.62 1.48 -5.69
C ARG A 115 -6.21 1.23 -4.30
N GLU A 116 -6.60 0.00 -4.02
CA GLU A 116 -7.22 -0.40 -2.74
C GLU A 116 -6.31 -0.21 -1.52
N TRP A 117 -5.00 -0.07 -1.72
CA TRP A 117 -4.03 0.14 -0.63
C TRP A 117 -3.72 1.62 -0.37
N LEU A 118 -4.29 2.52 -1.19
CA LEU A 118 -3.99 3.95 -1.15
C LEU A 118 -5.25 4.73 -0.74
N GLU A 119 -5.06 5.74 0.08
CA GLU A 119 -6.08 6.73 0.42
C GLU A 119 -5.65 8.08 -0.16
N LYS A 120 -6.50 8.72 -0.98
CA LYS A 120 -6.25 10.07 -1.48
C LYS A 120 -6.47 11.07 -0.35
N ILE A 121 -5.54 12.01 -0.18
CA ILE A 121 -5.58 13.08 0.85
C ILE A 121 -5.99 14.40 0.21
#